data_AF-A0A7C3V0G0-F1
#
_entry.id   AF-A0A7C3V0G0-F1
#
_cell.length_a   1.000
_cell.length_b   1.000
_cell.length_c   1.000
_cell.angle_alpha   90.00
_cell.angle_beta   90.00
_cell.angle_gamma   90.00
#
_symmetry.space_group_name_H-M   'P 1'
#
loop_
_entity.id
_entity.type
_entity.pdbx_description
1 polymer ?
#
loop_
_entity_poly.entity_id
_entity_poly.type
_entity_poly.pdbx_seq_one_letter_code
_entity_poly.pdbx_strand_id
1 'polypeptide(L)'
;MISDEPYEWARHIARIAIIDVDSKELLIVHDPKPRQIGTLKWAPNGKKILYISAILSDRGLIGGDLYILNTSIKSEPVNITQDSIGSVHYFDFIDNENVIVLSVDNAETELWVMSLNKKGRMEKQIYKGKIGVNPLYQPKFSYSASSNTLALVREDFNTPQEVWIGNIIKSKSYGLKSPT
;
A
#
# COMPACT_ATOMS: atom_id res chain seq x y z
N MET A 1 -13.11 5.17 6.37
CA MET A 1 -12.71 5.05 7.79
C MET A 1 -13.64 5.95 8.60
N ILE A 2 -14.01 5.54 9.81
CA ILE A 2 -14.87 6.30 10.70
C ILE A 2 -14.29 6.31 12.12
N SER A 3 -14.41 7.44 12.80
CA SER A 3 -14.06 7.64 14.21
C SER A 3 -15.21 8.38 14.89
N ASP A 4 -15.46 8.09 16.16
CA ASP A 4 -16.43 8.85 16.97
C ASP A 4 -15.87 10.23 17.35
N GLU A 5 -14.55 10.38 17.31
CA GLU A 5 -13.81 11.58 17.70
C GLU A 5 -13.07 12.20 16.50
N PRO A 6 -13.06 13.53 16.33
CA PRO A 6 -12.44 14.21 15.20
C PRO A 6 -10.93 14.49 15.39
N TYR A 7 -10.35 14.07 16.52
CA TYR A 7 -8.97 14.38 16.87
C TYR A 7 -7.96 13.50 16.15
N GLU A 8 -6.73 14.00 16.01
CA GLU A 8 -5.65 13.26 15.34
C GLU A 8 -5.39 11.89 15.99
N TRP A 9 -5.37 11.84 17.32
CA TRP A 9 -5.15 10.59 18.08
C TRP A 9 -6.24 9.55 17.80
N ALA A 10 -7.42 9.97 17.35
CA ALA A 10 -8.54 9.07 17.11
C ALA A 10 -8.29 8.13 15.91
N ARG A 11 -7.25 8.38 15.10
CA ARG A 11 -6.75 7.46 14.07
C ARG A 11 -6.37 6.07 14.62
N HIS A 12 -6.06 5.96 15.91
CA HIS A 12 -5.76 4.69 16.59
C HIS A 12 -7.00 3.88 16.98
N ILE A 13 -8.18 4.51 16.96
CA ILE A 13 -9.46 3.88 17.28
C ILE A 13 -10.43 3.92 16.09
N ALA A 14 -9.94 4.34 14.93
CA ALA A 14 -10.72 4.41 13.70
C ALA A 14 -11.09 2.99 13.24
N ARG A 15 -12.30 2.87 12.70
CA ARG A 15 -12.87 1.62 12.18
C ARG A 15 -13.00 1.67 10.66
N ILE A 16 -13.03 0.50 10.03
CA ILE A 16 -13.43 0.37 8.63
C ILE A 16 -14.94 0.17 8.60
N ALA A 17 -15.63 1.04 7.87
CA ALA A 17 -17.04 0.93 7.61
C ALA A 17 -17.32 1.08 6.11
N ILE A 18 -18.35 0.39 5.64
CA ILE A 18 -18.91 0.50 4.31
C ILE A 18 -20.22 1.29 4.44
N ILE A 19 -20.38 2.29 3.59
CA ILE A 19 -21.63 3.05 3.48
C ILE A 19 -22.29 2.63 2.19
N ASP A 20 -23.50 2.09 2.29
CA ASP A 20 -24.36 1.91 1.11
C ASP A 20 -24.94 3.27 0.71
N VAL A 21 -24.73 3.66 -0.54
CA VAL A 21 -25.12 5.00 -1.01
C VAL A 21 -26.62 5.12 -1.20
N ASP A 22 -27.29 4.03 -1.56
CA ASP A 22 -28.72 4.02 -1.87
C ASP A 22 -29.55 3.97 -0.58
N SER A 23 -29.23 3.03 0.31
CA SER A 23 -29.93 2.87 1.59
C SER A 23 -29.44 3.85 2.66
N LYS A 24 -28.25 4.44 2.49
CA LYS A 24 -27.54 5.26 3.49
C LYS A 24 -27.16 4.48 4.75
N GLU A 25 -27.20 3.15 4.69
CA GLU A 25 -26.82 2.30 5.81
C GLU A 25 -25.30 2.25 5.97
N LEU A 26 -24.86 2.30 7.23
CA LEU A 26 -23.47 2.18 7.62
C LEU A 26 -23.24 0.78 8.22
N LEU A 27 -22.34 0.01 7.62
CA LEU A 27 -21.89 -1.26 8.13
C LEU A 27 -20.44 -1.16 8.62
N ILE A 28 -20.21 -1.31 9.92
CA ILE A 28 -18.86 -1.49 10.46
C ILE A 28 -18.38 -2.90 10.12
N VAL A 29 -17.32 -2.99 9.32
CA VAL A 29 -16.77 -4.26 8.83
C VAL A 29 -15.49 -4.67 9.54
N HIS A 30 -14.79 -3.74 10.20
CA HIS A 30 -13.60 -4.07 10.98
C HIS A 30 -13.27 -2.99 12.03
N ASP A 31 -12.86 -3.43 13.22
CA ASP A 31 -12.24 -2.62 14.28
C ASP A 31 -10.77 -3.09 14.47
N PRO A 32 -9.76 -2.29 14.07
CA PRO A 32 -8.35 -2.67 13.99
C PRO A 32 -7.58 -2.57 15.31
N LYS A 33 -8.22 -2.12 16.40
CA LYS A 33 -7.53 -1.83 17.67
C LYS A 33 -6.63 -3.01 18.10
N PRO A 34 -5.38 -2.74 18.54
CA PRO A 34 -4.80 -1.43 18.83
C PRO A 34 -4.06 -0.76 17.66
N ARG A 35 -4.05 -1.37 16.46
CA ARG A 35 -3.26 -0.88 15.33
C ARG A 35 -4.02 0.19 14.53
N GLN A 36 -3.26 1.12 13.93
CA GLN A 36 -3.85 2.16 13.08
C GLN A 36 -4.17 1.60 11.69
N ILE A 37 -5.19 2.16 11.05
CA ILE A 37 -5.44 1.94 9.61
C ILE A 37 -4.65 2.98 8.82
N GLY A 38 -3.73 2.50 7.99
CA GLY A 38 -2.97 3.29 7.03
C GLY A 38 -3.68 3.41 5.68
N THR A 39 -2.91 3.34 4.59
CA THR A 39 -3.44 3.35 3.22
C THR A 39 -4.51 2.28 3.07
N LEU A 40 -5.72 2.63 2.65
CA LEU A 40 -6.84 1.73 2.41
C LEU A 40 -7.34 1.92 0.97
N LYS A 41 -7.53 0.82 0.23
CA LYS A 41 -8.07 0.84 -1.13
C LYS A 41 -9.01 -0.34 -1.37
N TRP A 42 -10.02 -0.11 -2.20
CA TRP A 42 -10.89 -1.16 -2.73
C TRP A 42 -10.25 -1.80 -3.95
N ALA A 43 -10.40 -3.12 -4.07
CA ALA A 43 -10.13 -3.80 -5.33
C ALA A 43 -11.08 -3.28 -6.43
N PRO A 44 -10.68 -3.26 -7.71
CA PRO A 44 -11.51 -2.72 -8.80
C PRO A 44 -12.92 -3.33 -8.88
N ASN A 45 -13.09 -4.60 -8.51
CA ASN A 45 -14.39 -5.28 -8.50
C ASN A 45 -15.23 -5.05 -7.22
N GLY A 46 -14.75 -4.26 -6.25
CA GLY A 46 -15.44 -3.97 -5.00
C GLY A 46 -15.55 -5.14 -4.02
N LYS A 47 -14.96 -6.31 -4.30
CA LYS A 47 -15.12 -7.51 -3.45
C LYS A 47 -14.11 -7.61 -2.30
N LYS A 48 -13.04 -6.82 -2.37
CA LYS A 48 -11.96 -6.84 -1.38
C LYS A 48 -11.54 -5.42 -1.04
N ILE A 49 -11.15 -5.22 0.20
CA ILE A 49 -10.46 -4.02 0.70
C ILE A 49 -9.07 -4.47 1.14
N LEU A 50 -8.06 -3.73 0.71
CA LEU A 50 -6.73 -3.82 1.28
C LEU A 50 -6.48 -2.62 2.17
N TYR A 51 -5.79 -2.84 3.28
CA TYR A 51 -5.31 -1.76 4.12
C TYR A 51 -3.98 -2.10 4.77
N ILE A 52 -3.17 -1.08 5.05
CA ILE A 52 -1.96 -1.23 5.86
C ILE A 52 -2.35 -1.14 7.34
N SER A 53 -2.08 -2.20 8.10
CA SER A 53 -2.11 -2.18 9.56
C SER A 53 -0.82 -1.55 10.05
N ALA A 54 -0.88 -0.25 10.34
CA ALA A 54 0.29 0.58 10.55
C ALA A 54 0.79 0.52 12.00
N ILE A 55 2.11 0.48 12.16
CA ILE A 55 2.81 0.43 13.46
C ILE A 55 3.46 1.77 13.82
N LEU A 56 3.55 2.71 12.88
CA LEU A 56 4.20 4.01 13.07
C LEU A 56 3.21 5.02 13.68
N SER A 57 3.63 5.69 14.75
CA SER A 57 2.82 6.70 15.44
C SER A 57 2.73 8.01 14.67
N ASP A 58 3.75 8.33 13.88
CA ASP A 58 3.92 9.64 13.26
C ASP A 58 2.80 9.98 12.26
N ARG A 59 2.55 11.28 12.12
CA ARG A 59 1.57 11.79 11.17
C ARG A 59 2.03 11.58 9.75
N GLY A 60 1.18 10.95 8.94
CA GLY A 60 1.43 10.77 7.52
C GLY A 60 2.47 9.71 7.18
N LEU A 61 3.27 9.22 8.13
CA LEU A 61 4.17 8.11 7.92
C LEU A 61 3.44 6.80 8.24
N ILE A 62 3.20 6.01 7.21
CA ILE A 62 2.49 4.74 7.30
C ILE A 62 3.49 3.65 6.90
N GLY A 63 3.64 2.66 7.77
CA GLY A 63 4.48 1.48 7.58
C GLY A 63 3.93 0.35 8.44
N GLY A 64 3.89 -0.86 7.90
CA GLY A 64 3.45 -2.04 8.63
C GLY A 64 3.06 -3.19 7.70
N ASP A 65 2.02 -3.92 8.10
CA ASP A 65 1.57 -5.13 7.43
C ASP A 65 0.41 -4.84 6.47
N LEU A 66 0.33 -5.56 5.35
CA LEU A 66 -0.82 -5.48 4.44
C LEU A 66 -1.87 -6.53 4.83
N TYR A 67 -3.09 -6.07 5.05
CA TYR A 67 -4.24 -6.91 5.38
C TYR A 67 -5.28 -6.88 4.28
N ILE A 68 -5.98 -8.01 4.10
CA ILE A 68 -7.10 -8.16 3.17
C ILE A 68 -8.40 -8.44 3.91
N LEU A 69 -9.44 -7.70 3.55
CA LEU A 69 -10.81 -7.88 4.02
C LEU A 69 -11.71 -8.18 2.83
N ASN A 70 -12.49 -9.27 2.90
CA ASN A 70 -13.50 -9.57 1.90
C ASN A 70 -14.80 -8.86 2.26
N THR A 71 -15.45 -8.20 1.30
CA THR A 71 -16.64 -7.36 1.57
C THR A 71 -17.95 -8.15 1.53
N SER A 72 -17.98 -9.27 0.80
CA SER A 72 -19.17 -10.11 0.65
C SER A 72 -19.43 -11.05 1.83
N ILE A 73 -18.45 -11.23 2.71
CA ILE A 73 -18.54 -12.13 3.87
C ILE A 73 -18.04 -11.32 5.07
N LYS A 74 -18.78 -11.32 6.17
CA LYS A 74 -18.28 -10.78 7.43
C LYS A 74 -17.18 -11.71 7.96
N SER A 75 -15.96 -11.48 7.49
CA SER A 75 -14.77 -12.27 7.82
C SER A 75 -13.72 -11.39 8.48
N GLU A 76 -12.97 -11.97 9.41
CA GLU A 76 -11.78 -11.33 9.96
C GLU A 76 -10.76 -11.00 8.85
N PRO A 77 -10.13 -9.81 8.88
CA PRO A 77 -9.04 -9.50 7.97
C PRO A 77 -7.88 -10.49 8.09
N VAL A 78 -7.27 -10.81 6.96
CA VAL A 78 -6.12 -11.71 6.89
C VAL A 78 -4.85 -10.91 6.65
N ASN A 79 -3.82 -11.10 7.48
CA ASN A 79 -2.48 -10.56 7.21
C ASN A 79 -1.86 -11.33 6.04
N ILE A 80 -1.61 -10.65 4.91
CA ILE A 80 -1.02 -11.25 3.71
C ILE A 80 0.48 -10.95 3.59
N THR A 81 1.09 -10.29 4.58
CA THR A 81 2.53 -10.04 4.66
C THR A 81 3.16 -10.56 5.95
N GLN A 82 2.49 -11.50 6.64
CA GLN A 82 2.92 -12.01 7.95
C GLN A 82 4.35 -12.56 7.98
N ASP A 83 4.82 -13.09 6.84
CA ASP A 83 6.16 -13.66 6.67
C ASP A 83 7.10 -12.73 5.88
N SER A 84 6.68 -11.50 5.59
CA SER A 84 7.53 -10.50 4.93
C SER A 84 8.50 -9.88 5.93
N ILE A 85 9.72 -9.60 5.48
CA ILE A 85 10.78 -9.00 6.30
C ILE A 85 10.69 -7.47 6.29
N GLY A 86 10.07 -6.89 5.25
CA GLY A 86 9.94 -5.44 5.07
C GLY A 86 8.61 -4.88 5.55
N SER A 87 8.61 -3.60 5.91
CA SER A 87 7.39 -2.85 6.19
C SER A 87 6.77 -2.35 4.89
N VAL A 88 5.49 -2.63 4.65
CA VAL A 88 4.73 -2.06 3.54
C VAL A 88 4.39 -0.60 3.85
N HIS A 89 4.78 0.30 2.95
CA HIS A 89 4.53 1.73 3.08
C HIS A 89 3.44 2.23 2.12
N TYR A 90 3.31 1.61 0.95
CA TYR A 90 2.27 1.96 -0.02
C TYR A 90 1.96 0.80 -0.95
N PHE A 91 0.80 0.84 -1.58
CA PHE A 91 0.40 -0.12 -2.59
C PHE A 91 -0.65 0.46 -3.54
N ASP A 92 -0.78 -0.18 -4.71
CA ASP A 92 -1.91 0.06 -5.60
C ASP A 92 -2.33 -1.22 -6.33
N PHE A 93 -3.60 -1.28 -6.73
CA PHE A 93 -4.12 -2.43 -7.48
C PHE A 93 -3.67 -2.39 -8.93
N ILE A 94 -3.17 -3.52 -9.40
CA ILE A 94 -2.96 -3.80 -10.84
C ILE A 94 -4.26 -4.34 -11.44
N ASP A 95 -4.86 -5.29 -10.75
CA ASP A 95 -6.14 -5.91 -11.08
C ASP A 95 -6.81 -6.45 -9.79
N ASN A 96 -7.75 -7.39 -9.91
CA ASN A 96 -8.46 -7.95 -8.75
C ASN A 96 -7.67 -8.97 -7.92
N GLU A 97 -6.49 -9.36 -8.40
CA GLU A 97 -5.65 -10.45 -7.91
C GLU A 97 -4.21 -10.03 -7.65
N ASN A 98 -3.76 -8.91 -8.24
CA ASN A 98 -2.39 -8.44 -8.17
C ASN A 98 -2.33 -6.99 -7.69
N VAL A 99 -1.32 -6.71 -6.87
CA VAL A 99 -1.02 -5.37 -6.36
C VAL A 99 0.46 -5.07 -6.53
N ILE A 100 0.77 -3.81 -6.84
CA ILE A 100 2.12 -3.28 -6.72
C ILE A 100 2.32 -2.78 -5.31
N VAL A 101 3.43 -3.17 -4.69
CA VAL A 101 3.77 -2.90 -3.29
C VAL A 101 5.09 -2.15 -3.24
N LEU A 102 5.10 -1.09 -2.44
CA LEU A 102 6.29 -0.34 -2.04
C LEU A 102 6.56 -0.64 -0.56
N SER A 103 7.69 -1.28 -0.29
CA SER A 103 8.12 -1.65 1.06
C SER A 103 9.54 -1.18 1.34
N VAL A 104 9.90 -1.13 2.62
CA VAL A 104 11.27 -0.87 3.07
C VAL A 104 11.72 -2.04 3.93
N ASP A 105 12.87 -2.61 3.58
CA ASP A 105 13.55 -3.69 4.31
C ASP A 105 15.02 -3.29 4.46
N ASN A 106 15.56 -3.29 5.68
CA ASN A 106 16.98 -3.00 5.96
C ASN A 106 17.52 -1.73 5.27
N ALA A 107 16.73 -0.65 5.31
CA ALA A 107 17.02 0.63 4.65
C ALA A 107 17.12 0.58 3.11
N GLU A 108 16.59 -0.47 2.50
CA GLU A 108 16.41 -0.58 1.05
C GLU A 108 14.94 -0.45 0.70
N THR A 109 14.66 0.35 -0.32
CA THR A 109 13.34 0.43 -0.92
C THR A 109 13.16 -0.74 -1.85
N GLU A 110 12.01 -1.42 -1.73
CA GLU A 110 11.58 -2.49 -2.62
C GLU A 110 10.28 -2.12 -3.32
N LEU A 111 10.24 -2.36 -4.63
CA LEU A 111 9.04 -2.28 -5.45
C LEU A 111 8.79 -3.65 -6.08
N TRP A 112 7.60 -4.20 -5.89
CA TRP A 112 7.30 -5.56 -6.32
C TRP A 112 5.81 -5.80 -6.57
N VAL A 113 5.50 -6.86 -7.30
CA VAL A 113 4.14 -7.33 -7.56
C VAL A 113 3.82 -8.49 -6.63
N MET A 114 2.71 -8.37 -5.94
CA MET A 114 2.16 -9.36 -5.01
C MET A 114 0.90 -10.01 -5.60
N SER A 115 0.75 -11.32 -5.46
CA SER A 115 -0.50 -12.03 -5.74
C SER A 115 -1.34 -12.21 -4.47
N LEU A 116 -2.57 -11.70 -4.50
CA LEU A 116 -3.56 -11.85 -3.44
C LEU A 116 -4.11 -13.28 -3.35
N ASN A 117 -4.25 -13.96 -4.50
CA ASN A 117 -4.76 -15.33 -4.55
C ASN A 117 -3.75 -16.35 -3.99
N LYS A 118 -2.46 -16.00 -3.97
CA LYS A 118 -1.39 -16.82 -3.39
C LYS A 118 -0.93 -16.31 -2.03
N LYS A 119 -1.89 -15.84 -1.20
CA LYS A 119 -1.65 -15.36 0.17
C LYS A 119 -0.53 -14.31 0.28
N GLY A 120 -0.49 -13.36 -0.66
CA GLY A 120 0.49 -12.28 -0.64
C GLY A 120 1.90 -12.65 -1.10
N ARG A 121 2.05 -13.77 -1.82
CA ARG A 121 3.33 -14.16 -2.43
C ARG A 121 3.81 -13.07 -3.40
N MET A 122 5.11 -12.75 -3.33
CA MET A 122 5.79 -11.96 -4.36
C MET A 122 5.87 -12.75 -5.68
N GLU A 123 5.25 -12.21 -6.73
CA GLU A 123 5.30 -12.76 -8.09
C GLU A 123 6.48 -12.20 -8.89
N LYS A 124 6.80 -10.91 -8.69
CA LYS A 124 7.87 -10.22 -9.41
C LYS A 124 8.49 -9.12 -8.55
N GLN A 125 9.81 -9.15 -8.38
CA GLN A 125 10.55 -7.97 -7.90
C GLN A 125 10.81 -7.01 -9.07
N ILE A 126 10.38 -5.76 -8.93
CA ILE A 126 10.58 -4.70 -9.93
C ILE A 126 11.89 -3.96 -9.64
N TYR A 127 12.13 -3.66 -8.36
CA TYR A 127 13.31 -2.94 -7.90
C TYR A 127 13.62 -3.29 -6.43
N LYS A 128 14.92 -3.28 -6.09
CA LYS A 128 15.43 -3.26 -4.71
C LYS A 128 16.70 -2.40 -4.70
N GLY A 129 16.82 -1.47 -3.75
CA GLY A 129 18.02 -0.67 -3.60
C GLY A 129 17.89 0.51 -2.63
N LYS A 130 19.04 1.15 -2.36
CA LYS A 130 19.19 2.25 -1.41
C LYS A 130 18.81 3.59 -2.03
N ILE A 131 17.53 3.74 -2.33
CA ILE A 131 16.93 5.02 -2.70
C ILE A 131 15.84 5.39 -1.70
N GLY A 132 15.66 6.69 -1.48
CA GLY A 132 14.40 7.21 -0.95
C GLY A 132 13.37 7.24 -2.08
N VAL A 133 12.17 6.75 -1.84
CA VAL A 133 11.00 7.05 -2.68
C VAL A 133 10.12 7.95 -1.85
N ASN A 134 9.98 9.22 -2.22
CA ASN A 134 9.34 10.18 -1.32
C ASN A 134 8.89 11.44 -2.08
N PRO A 135 7.60 11.81 -2.05
CA PRO A 135 7.24 13.18 -2.39
C PRO A 135 7.38 14.15 -1.20
N LEU A 136 7.36 13.70 0.07
CA LEU A 136 7.52 14.52 1.31
C LEU A 136 7.89 13.68 2.57
N TYR A 137 6.92 12.97 3.16
CA TYR A 137 7.03 12.29 4.47
C TYR A 137 6.69 10.78 4.44
N GLN A 138 6.30 10.22 3.29
CA GLN A 138 5.88 8.83 3.19
C GLN A 138 6.24 8.28 1.82
N PRO A 139 6.84 7.08 1.74
CA PRO A 139 7.02 6.42 0.47
C PRO A 139 5.70 6.19 -0.24
N LYS A 140 5.58 6.73 -1.47
CA LYS A 140 4.41 6.61 -2.33
C LYS A 140 4.79 6.67 -3.81
N PHE A 141 3.91 6.15 -4.64
CA PHE A 141 3.95 6.29 -6.09
C PHE A 141 2.53 6.55 -6.62
N SER A 142 2.43 7.04 -7.85
CA SER A 142 1.19 7.05 -8.62
C SER A 142 1.23 5.92 -9.64
N TYR A 143 0.13 5.20 -9.81
CA TYR A 143 0.05 4.11 -10.77
C TYR A 143 -1.24 4.18 -11.59
N SER A 144 -1.12 3.91 -12.89
CA SER A 144 -2.24 3.71 -13.80
C SER A 144 -2.26 2.25 -14.26
N ALA A 145 -3.30 1.51 -13.88
CA ALA A 145 -3.52 0.14 -14.33
C ALA A 145 -3.78 0.08 -15.85
N SER A 146 -4.49 1.05 -16.42
CA SER A 146 -4.86 1.06 -17.84
C SER A 146 -3.66 1.25 -18.78
N SER A 147 -2.71 2.11 -18.42
CA SER A 147 -1.47 2.30 -19.19
C SER A 147 -0.30 1.47 -18.66
N ASN A 148 -0.50 0.79 -17.54
CA ASN A 148 0.52 0.08 -16.77
C ASN A 148 1.77 0.95 -16.49
N THR A 149 1.52 2.22 -16.17
CA THR A 149 2.57 3.22 -15.96
C THR A 149 2.61 3.62 -14.49
N LEU A 150 3.81 3.65 -13.94
CA LEU A 150 4.09 4.12 -12.59
C LEU A 150 4.88 5.43 -12.67
N ALA A 151 4.57 6.36 -11.77
CA ALA A 151 5.35 7.57 -11.51
C ALA A 151 5.75 7.63 -10.03
N LEU A 152 7.02 7.93 -9.74
CA LEU A 152 7.52 8.12 -8.38
C LEU A 152 8.53 9.28 -8.32
N VAL A 153 8.75 9.81 -7.12
CA VAL A 153 9.88 10.70 -6.83
C VAL A 153 10.94 9.87 -6.12
N ARG A 154 12.18 9.87 -6.62
CA ARG A 154 13.32 9.20 -5.98
C ARG A 154 14.46 10.14 -5.70
N GLU A 155 15.23 9.81 -4.67
CA GLU A 155 16.47 10.47 -4.27
C GLU A 155 17.45 9.43 -3.72
N ASP A 156 18.74 9.78 -3.70
CA ASP A 156 19.75 9.04 -2.97
C ASP A 156 20.84 10.00 -2.46
N PHE A 157 21.87 9.47 -1.81
CA PHE A 157 22.92 10.29 -1.20
C PHE A 157 23.65 11.20 -2.21
N ASN A 158 23.72 10.81 -3.49
CA ASN A 158 24.44 11.54 -4.53
C ASN A 158 23.51 12.18 -5.57
N THR A 159 22.22 11.85 -5.55
CA THR A 159 21.24 12.26 -6.56
C THR A 159 20.08 13.00 -5.89
N PRO A 160 19.81 14.28 -6.25
CA PRO A 160 18.65 15.00 -5.73
C PRO A 160 17.34 14.36 -6.18
N GLN A 161 16.21 14.89 -5.68
CA GLN A 161 14.88 14.39 -6.05
C GLN A 161 14.60 14.51 -7.55
N GLU A 162 14.22 13.39 -8.15
CA GLU A 162 13.83 13.30 -9.55
C GLU A 162 12.48 12.60 -9.71
N VAL A 163 11.68 13.06 -10.68
CA VAL A 163 10.44 12.38 -11.08
C VAL A 163 10.77 11.31 -12.11
N TRP A 164 10.42 10.07 -11.80
CA TRP A 164 10.63 8.90 -12.65
C TRP A 164 9.30 8.34 -13.12
N ILE A 165 9.19 8.04 -14.42
CA ILE A 165 7.99 7.46 -15.03
C ILE A 165 8.40 6.22 -15.83
N GLY A 166 7.71 5.09 -15.64
CA GLY A 166 8.06 3.85 -16.33
C GLY A 166 6.96 2.79 -16.32
N ASN A 167 7.10 1.80 -17.21
CA ASN A 167 6.17 0.67 -17.30
C ASN A 167 6.62 -0.52 -16.46
N ILE A 168 5.70 -1.11 -15.69
CA ILE A 168 6.01 -2.20 -14.74
C ILE A 168 6.28 -3.54 -15.45
N ILE A 169 5.59 -3.81 -16.56
CA ILE A 169 5.68 -5.11 -17.27
C ILE A 169 6.97 -5.20 -18.10
N LYS A 170 7.51 -4.08 -18.61
CA LYS A 170 8.72 -4.07 -19.45
C LYS A 170 10.04 -4.00 -18.65
N SER A 171 10.01 -3.89 -17.33
CA SER A 171 11.23 -3.93 -16.53
C SER A 171 11.77 -5.37 -16.45
N LYS A 172 12.63 -5.74 -17.39
CA LYS A 172 13.68 -6.75 -17.18
C LYS A 172 14.82 -6.03 -16.47
N SER A 173 14.75 -5.87 -15.14
CA SER A 173 15.89 -5.44 -14.29
C SER A 173 16.77 -4.29 -14.84
N TYR A 174 16.25 -3.43 -15.72
CA TYR A 174 16.94 -2.25 -16.19
C TYR A 174 16.89 -1.34 -14.99
N GLY A 175 18.02 -1.33 -14.27
CA GLY A 175 18.21 -0.49 -13.11
C GLY A 175 17.65 0.88 -13.42
N LEU A 176 16.95 1.43 -12.43
CA LEU A 176 16.76 2.86 -12.30
C LEU A 176 18.16 3.49 -12.19
N LYS A 177 18.96 3.47 -13.26
CA LYS A 177 20.30 4.04 -13.33
C LYS A 177 20.11 5.50 -13.66
N SER A 178 20.60 6.36 -12.77
CA SER A 178 20.62 7.81 -12.95
C SER A 178 21.12 8.14 -14.37
N PRO A 179 20.53 9.15 -15.04
CA PRO A 179 21.09 9.62 -16.30
C PRO A 179 22.52 10.10 -16.03
N THR A 180 23.49 9.52 -16.74
CA THR A 180 24.87 10.04 -16.82
C THR A 180 24.90 11.32 -17.62
#